data_AF-A0A7Y3CF85-F1
#
_entry.id   AF-A0A7Y3CF85-F1
#
_cell.length_a   1.000
_cell.length_b   1.000
_cell.length_c   1.000
_cell.angle_alpha   90.00
_cell.angle_beta   90.00
_cell.angle_gamma   90.00
#
_symmetry.space_group_name_H-M   'P 1'
#
loop_
_entity.id
_entity.type
_entity.pdbx_description
1 polymer ?
#
loop_
_entity_poly.entity_id
_entity_poly.type
_entity_poly.pdbx_seq_one_letter_code
_entity_poly.pdbx_strand_id
1 'polypeptide(L)'
;MKKICIIDGQGGGIGSTIIKKLKELLQETVEIIALGTNAIATAQMLKSMANRGASGENAIVQTVKTVDIIIGPVGIIIANAMMGEVTPKIAAAVADSPAKKILIPLTQENIEIVGISSVPLPHIIEDLIEVNLKQLLQ
;
A
#
# COMPACT_ATOMS: atom_id res chain seq x y z
N MET A 1 -14.63 -12.69 -1.21
CA MET A 1 -14.33 -11.25 -1.34
C MET A 1 -12.83 -11.08 -1.28
N LYS A 2 -12.20 -10.42 -2.27
CA LYS A 2 -10.74 -10.22 -2.26
C LYS A 2 -10.37 -9.17 -1.21
N LYS A 3 -9.23 -9.38 -0.55
CA LYS A 3 -8.66 -8.51 0.48
C LYS A 3 -7.49 -7.74 -0.10
N ILE A 4 -7.64 -6.42 -0.15
CA ILE A 4 -6.61 -5.51 -0.62
C ILE A 4 -6.04 -4.79 0.59
N CYS A 5 -4.75 -4.96 0.82
CA CYS A 5 -4.02 -4.21 1.82
C CYS A 5 -3.38 -2.98 1.19
N ILE A 6 -3.58 -1.83 1.82
CA ILE A 6 -2.86 -0.59 1.50
C ILE A 6 -1.86 -0.33 2.63
N ILE A 7 -0.58 -0.30 2.30
CA ILE A 7 0.50 0.00 3.25
C ILE A 7 1.05 1.39 2.96
N ASP A 8 1.12 2.24 3.98
CA ASP A 8 1.71 3.58 3.86
C ASP A 8 2.37 4.02 5.18
N GLY A 9 3.30 4.96 5.08
CA GLY A 9 3.94 5.62 6.22
C GLY A 9 3.88 7.13 6.11
N GLN A 10 4.75 7.85 6.83
CA GLN A 10 4.98 9.30 6.64
C GLN A 10 3.70 10.13 6.37
N GLY A 11 2.77 10.08 7.33
CA GLY A 11 1.51 10.83 7.27
C GLY A 11 0.36 10.18 6.48
N GLY A 12 0.58 9.11 5.71
CA GLY A 12 -0.47 8.29 5.08
C GLY A 12 -1.14 8.90 3.85
N GLY A 13 -0.53 9.91 3.22
CA GLY A 13 -1.13 10.67 2.12
C GLY A 13 -1.31 9.86 0.83
N ILE A 14 -0.35 8.99 0.50
CA ILE A 14 -0.39 8.18 -0.71
C ILE A 14 -1.47 7.10 -0.56
N GLY A 15 -1.44 6.36 0.55
CA GLY A 15 -2.41 5.32 0.88
C GLY A 15 -3.83 5.88 0.94
N SER A 16 -4.03 7.05 1.54
CA SER A 16 -5.33 7.72 1.59
C SER A 16 -5.90 8.02 0.20
N THR A 17 -5.05 8.50 -0.72
CA THR A 17 -5.46 8.80 -2.10
C THR A 17 -5.87 7.52 -2.85
N ILE A 18 -5.10 6.45 -2.70
CA ILE A 18 -5.40 5.14 -3.30
C ILE A 18 -6.74 4.62 -2.77
N ILE A 19 -6.95 4.63 -1.46
CA ILE A 19 -8.17 4.11 -0.82
C ILE A 19 -9.41 4.84 -1.33
N LYS A 20 -9.38 6.18 -1.41
CA LYS A 20 -10.51 6.96 -1.93
C LYS A 20 -10.87 6.52 -3.35
N LYS A 21 -9.87 6.43 -4.23
CA LYS A 21 -10.09 6.06 -5.63
C LYS A 21 -10.59 4.61 -5.76
N LEU A 22 -10.05 3.69 -4.96
CA LEU A 22 -10.54 2.31 -4.91
C LEU A 22 -11.99 2.23 -4.42
N LYS A 23 -12.37 3.00 -3.40
CA LYS A 23 -13.74 3.02 -2.90
C LYS A 23 -14.73 3.60 -3.91
N GLU A 24 -14.35 4.63 -4.65
CA GLU A 24 -15.16 5.18 -5.75
C GLU A 24 -15.44 4.14 -6.83
N LEU A 25 -14.44 3.32 -7.18
CA LEU A 25 -14.51 2.40 -8.32
C LEU A 25 -15.05 1.01 -7.98
N LEU A 26 -14.68 0.47 -6.81
CA LEU A 26 -14.97 -0.91 -6.42
C LEU A 26 -16.05 -1.01 -5.33
N GLN A 27 -16.39 0.10 -4.67
CA GLN A 27 -17.39 0.16 -3.62
C GLN A 27 -17.17 -0.94 -2.55
N GLU A 28 -18.16 -1.83 -2.35
CA GLU A 28 -18.12 -2.92 -1.37
C GLU A 28 -17.81 -4.30 -1.98
N THR A 29 -17.25 -4.34 -3.20
CA THR A 29 -16.86 -5.61 -3.84
C THR A 29 -15.56 -6.20 -3.29
N VAL A 30 -14.77 -5.40 -2.56
CA VAL A 30 -13.48 -5.77 -1.97
C VAL A 30 -13.38 -5.27 -0.54
N GLU A 31 -12.61 -5.98 0.30
CA GLU A 31 -12.24 -5.52 1.63
C GLU A 31 -10.94 -4.74 1.56
N ILE A 32 -10.96 -3.46 1.96
CA ILE A 32 -9.77 -2.61 2.01
C ILE A 32 -9.23 -2.54 3.44
N ILE A 33 -7.99 -2.99 3.63
CA ILE A 33 -7.30 -3.02 4.92
C ILE A 33 -6.16 -2.01 4.90
N ALA A 34 -6.26 -0.96 5.72
CA ALA A 34 -5.25 0.07 5.87
C ALA A 34 -4.20 -0.33 6.92
N LEU A 35 -2.96 -0.56 6.51
CA LEU A 35 -1.85 -0.87 7.41
C LEU A 35 -0.85 0.28 7.40
N GLY A 36 -0.89 1.14 8.42
CA GLY A 36 0.10 2.20 8.55
C GLY A 36 1.36 1.71 9.27
N THR A 37 2.52 2.12 8.81
CA THR A 37 3.77 1.92 9.57
C THR A 37 3.76 2.73 10.87
N ASN A 38 2.93 3.78 10.94
CA ASN A 38 2.61 4.52 12.16
C ASN A 38 1.09 4.77 12.32
N ALA A 39 0.71 5.27 13.50
CA ALA A 39 -0.70 5.53 13.85
C ALA A 39 -1.36 6.65 13.02
N ILE A 40 -0.59 7.70 12.67
CA ILE A 40 -1.10 8.83 11.88
C ILE A 40 -1.47 8.36 10.46
N ALA A 41 -0.58 7.60 9.82
CA ALA A 41 -0.83 7.06 8.49
C ALA A 41 -2.08 6.17 8.47
N THR A 42 -2.21 5.30 9.47
CA THR A 42 -3.40 4.44 9.63
C THR A 42 -4.67 5.26 9.81
N ALA A 43 -4.64 6.28 10.66
CA ALA A 43 -5.80 7.13 10.91
C ALA A 43 -6.25 7.89 9.65
N GLN A 44 -5.32 8.38 8.83
CA GLN A 44 -5.65 9.06 7.57
C GLN A 44 -6.26 8.10 6.54
N MET A 45 -5.71 6.90 6.43
CA MET A 45 -6.25 5.86 5.57
C MET A 45 -7.66 5.41 6.01
N LEU A 46 -7.91 5.29 7.31
CA LEU A 46 -9.25 5.01 7.85
C LEU A 46 -10.25 6.14 7.55
N LYS A 47 -9.85 7.41 7.72
CA LYS A 47 -10.67 8.58 7.32
C LYS A 47 -10.98 8.59 5.83
N SER A 48 -10.16 7.91 5.03
CA SER A 48 -10.33 7.74 3.60
C SER A 48 -11.25 6.57 3.24
N MET A 49 -11.98 6.01 4.21
CA MET A 49 -12.98 4.95 4.04
C MET A 49 -12.41 3.53 3.87
N ALA A 50 -11.22 3.24 4.41
CA ALA A 50 -10.78 1.85 4.56
C ALA A 50 -11.75 1.08 5.47
N ASN A 51 -12.01 -0.21 5.17
CA ASN A 51 -12.92 -1.03 5.96
C ASN A 51 -12.35 -1.33 7.35
N ARG A 52 -11.03 -1.57 7.44
CA ARG A 52 -10.32 -1.89 8.68
C ARG A 52 -8.94 -1.25 8.65
N GLY A 53 -8.34 -1.05 9.82
CA GLY A 53 -6.98 -0.54 9.90
C GLY A 53 -6.24 -0.94 11.16
N ALA A 54 -4.93 -1.07 11.03
CA ALA A 54 -4.01 -1.37 12.12
C ALA A 54 -2.64 -0.72 11.85
N SER A 55 -1.85 -0.53 12.91
CA SER A 55 -0.55 0.12 12.81
C SER A 55 0.57 -0.68 13.43
N GLY A 56 1.79 -0.49 12.90
CA GLY A 56 3.02 -1.00 13.50
C GLY A 56 3.46 -2.38 13.00
N GLU A 57 4.68 -2.74 13.37
CA GLU A 57 5.42 -3.90 12.84
C GLU A 57 4.60 -5.20 12.86
N ASN A 58 4.10 -5.61 14.03
CA ASN A 58 3.44 -6.90 14.13
C ASN A 58 2.09 -6.93 13.41
N ALA A 59 1.35 -5.80 13.40
CA ALA A 59 0.10 -5.71 12.64
C ALA A 59 0.38 -5.94 11.15
N ILE A 60 1.40 -5.28 10.60
CA ILE A 60 1.80 -5.46 9.20
C ILE A 60 2.24 -6.90 8.96
N VAL A 61 3.19 -7.41 9.74
CA VAL A 61 3.77 -8.75 9.56
C VAL A 61 2.73 -9.86 9.59
N GLN A 62 1.70 -9.76 10.44
CA GLN A 62 0.66 -10.78 10.49
C GLN A 62 -0.39 -10.62 9.38
N THR A 63 -0.84 -9.40 9.12
CA THR A 63 -1.93 -9.17 8.17
C THR A 63 -1.53 -9.44 6.74
N VAL A 64 -0.30 -9.11 6.33
CA VAL A 64 0.17 -9.32 4.95
C VAL A 64 0.19 -10.79 4.51
N LYS A 65 0.13 -11.73 5.46
CA LYS A 65 0.02 -13.18 5.18
C LYS A 65 -1.37 -13.63 4.74
N THR A 66 -2.38 -12.77 4.94
CA THR A 66 -3.81 -13.13 4.87
C THR A 66 -4.58 -12.38 3.79
N VAL A 67 -3.88 -11.56 2.99
CA VAL A 67 -4.44 -10.69 1.96
C VAL A 67 -4.06 -11.19 0.57
N ASP A 68 -4.83 -10.80 -0.44
CA ASP A 68 -4.61 -11.22 -1.82
C ASP A 68 -3.69 -10.26 -2.57
N ILE A 69 -3.78 -8.96 -2.24
CA ILE A 69 -3.06 -7.87 -2.91
C ILE A 69 -2.50 -6.91 -1.85
N ILE A 70 -1.28 -6.45 -2.06
CA ILE A 70 -0.62 -5.39 -1.27
C ILE A 70 -0.30 -4.23 -2.20
N ILE A 71 -0.67 -3.01 -1.80
CA ILE A 71 -0.46 -1.79 -2.56
C ILE A 71 0.20 -0.74 -1.67
N GLY A 72 1.20 -0.02 -2.19
CA GLY A 72 1.84 1.08 -1.48
C GLY A 72 3.07 1.61 -2.22
N PRO A 73 3.76 2.62 -1.68
CA PRO A 73 5.04 3.09 -2.21
C PRO A 73 6.09 1.97 -2.13
N VAL A 74 7.07 1.97 -3.04
CA VAL A 74 8.16 0.97 -3.05
C VAL A 74 8.93 0.90 -1.73
N GLY A 75 8.94 1.98 -0.94
CA GLY A 75 9.54 2.01 0.40
C GLY A 75 9.04 0.93 1.36
N ILE A 76 7.83 0.37 1.16
CA ILE A 76 7.27 -0.66 2.06
C ILE A 76 8.04 -2.00 2.04
N ILE A 77 8.89 -2.22 1.02
CA ILE A 77 9.78 -3.40 0.91
C ILE A 77 11.25 -3.06 1.18
N ILE A 78 11.57 -1.84 1.59
CA ILE A 78 12.94 -1.38 1.82
C ILE A 78 13.18 -1.32 3.33
N ALA A 79 14.13 -2.12 3.81
CA ALA A 79 14.48 -2.13 5.22
C ALA A 79 14.98 -0.73 5.67
N ASN A 80 14.46 -0.26 6.80
CA ASN A 80 14.74 1.04 7.40
C ASN A 80 14.30 2.26 6.58
N ALA A 81 13.45 2.08 5.57
CA ALA A 81 12.84 3.20 4.84
C ALA A 81 11.90 4.03 5.74
N MET A 82 11.49 5.20 5.24
CA MET A 82 10.55 6.09 5.94
C MET A 82 11.05 6.46 7.34
N MET A 83 12.32 6.89 7.42
CA MET A 83 12.98 7.23 8.69
C MET A 83 12.98 6.09 9.74
N GLY A 84 12.97 4.83 9.28
CA GLY A 84 12.96 3.64 10.15
C GLY A 84 11.58 3.14 10.54
N GLU A 85 10.50 3.75 10.03
CA GLU A 85 9.15 3.22 10.23
C GLU A 85 8.96 1.83 9.58
N VAL A 86 9.61 1.61 8.43
CA VAL A 86 9.66 0.28 7.79
C VAL A 86 10.82 -0.49 8.39
N THR A 87 10.55 -1.35 9.34
CA THR A 87 11.59 -2.21 9.93
C THR A 87 12.03 -3.30 8.94
N PRO A 88 13.21 -3.92 9.14
CA PRO A 88 13.62 -5.07 8.32
C PRO A 88 12.60 -6.22 8.33
N LYS A 89 11.88 -6.42 9.44
CA LYS A 89 10.83 -7.44 9.53
C LYS A 89 9.60 -7.08 8.72
N ILE A 90 9.20 -5.80 8.70
CA ILE A 90 8.12 -5.34 7.82
C ILE A 90 8.52 -5.60 6.37
N ALA A 91 9.69 -5.10 5.95
CA ALA A 91 10.17 -5.23 4.58
C ALA A 91 10.20 -6.71 4.12
N ALA A 92 10.77 -7.59 4.94
CA ALA A 92 10.80 -9.03 4.66
C ALA A 92 9.38 -9.63 4.57
N ALA A 93 8.51 -9.36 5.55
CA ALA A 93 7.16 -9.92 5.55
C ALA A 93 6.31 -9.45 4.35
N VAL A 94 6.48 -8.21 3.91
CA VAL A 94 5.79 -7.68 2.72
C VAL A 94 6.36 -8.31 1.44
N ALA A 95 7.68 -8.41 1.34
CA ALA A 95 8.36 -9.00 0.18
C ALA A 95 8.06 -10.50 0.03
N ASP A 96 8.08 -11.24 1.14
CA ASP A 96 7.86 -12.68 1.21
C ASP A 96 6.38 -13.07 1.13
N SER A 97 5.46 -12.12 1.31
CA SER A 97 4.02 -12.40 1.24
C SER A 97 3.65 -13.02 -0.12
N PRO A 98 2.79 -14.06 -0.15
CA PRO A 98 2.28 -14.64 -1.38
C PRO A 98 1.34 -13.69 -2.13
N ALA A 99 0.88 -12.61 -1.49
CA ALA A 99 0.04 -11.60 -2.10
C ALA A 99 0.73 -10.96 -3.32
N LYS A 100 -0.06 -10.56 -4.32
CA LYS A 100 0.47 -9.75 -5.42
C LYS A 100 0.79 -8.34 -4.91
N LYS A 101 2.01 -7.87 -5.15
CA LYS A 101 2.45 -6.52 -4.79
C LYS A 101 2.27 -5.60 -5.99
N ILE A 102 1.59 -4.48 -5.78
CA ILE A 102 1.50 -3.37 -6.75
C ILE A 102 2.17 -2.16 -6.10
N LEU A 103 3.38 -1.85 -6.54
CA LEU A 103 4.21 -0.84 -5.91
C LEU A 103 4.22 0.44 -6.73
N ILE A 104 4.02 1.56 -6.06
CA ILE A 104 4.19 2.90 -6.64
C ILE A 104 5.68 3.22 -6.58
N PRO A 105 6.31 3.58 -7.72
CA PRO A 105 7.75 3.85 -7.79
C PRO A 105 8.09 5.24 -7.22
N LEU A 106 7.64 5.51 -6.00
CA LEU A 106 7.94 6.71 -5.22
C LEU A 106 8.62 6.31 -3.92
N THR A 107 9.76 6.96 -3.66
CA THR A 107 10.62 6.71 -2.50
C THR A 107 11.41 7.97 -2.18
N GLN A 108 11.74 8.15 -0.91
CA GLN A 108 12.65 9.22 -0.44
C GLN A 108 14.03 8.65 -0.09
N GLU A 109 14.22 7.35 -0.33
CA GLU A 109 15.40 6.61 0.06
C GLU A 109 16.46 6.75 -1.04
N ASN A 110 17.72 6.49 -0.71
CA ASN A 110 18.81 6.54 -1.68
C ASN A 110 18.80 5.32 -2.60
N ILE A 111 17.75 5.22 -3.42
CA ILE A 111 17.54 4.18 -4.41
C ILE A 111 17.08 4.81 -5.73
N GLU A 112 17.48 4.19 -6.83
CA GLU A 112 17.04 4.57 -8.16
C GLU A 112 16.37 3.37 -8.82
N ILE A 113 15.19 3.60 -9.40
CA ILE A 113 14.48 2.58 -10.17
C ILE A 113 14.64 2.93 -11.64
N VAL A 114 15.37 2.10 -12.38
CA VAL A 114 15.58 2.30 -13.81
C VAL A 114 14.36 1.86 -14.62
N GLY A 115 14.09 2.54 -15.74
CA GLY A 115 12.99 2.18 -16.66
C GLY A 115 11.61 2.70 -16.28
N ILE A 116 11.50 3.59 -15.29
CA ILE A 116 10.26 4.32 -14.97
C ILE A 116 10.20 5.64 -15.73
N SER A 117 9.02 5.98 -16.26
CA SER A 117 8.73 7.32 -16.76
C SER A 117 8.34 8.23 -15.60
N SER A 118 8.86 9.46 -15.59
CA SER A 118 8.43 10.48 -14.62
C SER A 118 7.01 10.92 -14.94
N VAL A 119 6.03 10.30 -14.26
CA VAL A 119 4.61 10.61 -14.42
C VAL A 119 4.07 11.19 -13.11
N PRO A 120 3.18 12.20 -13.14
CA PRO A 120 2.50 12.69 -11.94
C PRO A 120 1.77 11.57 -11.20
N LEU A 121 1.82 11.61 -9.86
CA LEU A 121 1.17 10.61 -8.98
C LEU A 121 -0.30 10.30 -9.34
N PRO A 122 -1.16 11.28 -9.69
CA PRO A 122 -2.53 10.99 -10.10
C PRO A 122 -2.65 9.96 -11.23
N HIS A 123 -1.83 10.08 -12.27
CA HIS A 123 -1.86 9.13 -13.39
C HIS A 123 -1.31 7.76 -13.00
N ILE A 124 -0.29 7.69 -12.13
CA ILE A 124 0.21 6.41 -11.62
C ILE A 124 -0.89 5.67 -10.85
N ILE A 125 -1.70 6.39 -10.08
CA ILE A 125 -2.83 5.82 -9.35
C ILE A 125 -3.93 5.37 -10.31
N GLU A 126 -4.18 6.10 -11.40
CA GLU A 126 -5.12 5.68 -12.45
C GLU A 126 -4.66 4.39 -13.13
N ASP A 127 -3.41 4.33 -13.58
CA ASP A 127 -2.83 3.14 -14.22
C ASP A 127 -2.87 1.91 -13.29
N LEU A 128 -2.55 2.10 -12.01
CA LEU A 128 -2.61 1.07 -10.98
C LEU A 128 -4.00 0.42 -10.91
N ILE A 129 -5.06 1.21 -11.05
CA ILE A 129 -6.42 0.72 -10.88
C ILE A 129 -6.97 0.17 -12.19
N GLU A 130 -6.77 0.89 -13.28
CA GLU A 130 -7.35 0.55 -14.59
C GLU A 130 -6.65 -0.65 -15.24
N VAL A 131 -5.32 -0.70 -15.17
CA VAL A 131 -4.54 -1.72 -15.86
C VAL A 131 -4.31 -2.94 -14.99
N ASN A 132 -3.86 -2.73 -13.75
CA ASN A 132 -3.36 -3.83 -12.93
C ASN A 132 -4.48 -4.46 -12.09
N LEU A 133 -5.30 -3.63 -11.44
CA LEU A 133 -6.26 -4.14 -10.48
C LEU A 133 -7.47 -4.81 -11.14
N LYS A 134 -8.02 -4.25 -12.21
CA LYS A 134 -9.16 -4.88 -12.93
C LYS A 134 -8.83 -6.27 -13.45
N GLN A 135 -7.63 -6.47 -14.00
CA GLN A 135 -7.17 -7.80 -14.44
C GLN A 135 -7.07 -8.78 -13.27
N LEU A 136 -6.67 -8.30 -12.09
CA LEU A 136 -6.53 -9.11 -10.89
C LEU A 136 -7.86 -9.37 -10.18
N LEU A 137 -8.95 -8.67 -10.49
CA LEU A 137 -10.26 -8.86 -9.84
C LEU A 137 -11.22 -9.74 -10.65
N GLN A 138 -10.93 -9.99 -11.93
CA GLN A 138 -11.56 -11.01 -12.76
C GLN A 138 -11.15 -12.42 -12.32
#